data_AF-A0A091VVD3-F1
#
_entry.id   AF-A0A091VVD3-F1
#
_cell.length_a   1.000
_cell.length_b   1.000
_cell.length_c   1.000
_cell.angle_alpha   90.00
_cell.angle_beta   90.00
_cell.angle_gamma   90.00
#
_symmetry.space_group_name_H-M   'P 1'
#
loop_
_entity.id
_entity.type
_entity.pdbx_description
1 polymer ?
#
loop_
_entity_poly.entity_id
_entity_poly.type
_entity_poly.pdbx_seq_one_letter_code
_entity_poly.pdbx_strand_id
1 'polypeptide(L)'
;GQGFQLHQPQDKVSVAAGRTLSLTCTVSGDGPPGPVGWLKGWGSGSQTVYDQTGSFPRVTRVVAESNTDFSIRIRDVGPEDSGTYYCVRFRKSVDDVDEVFQRGRGTEVSVQAKPTPPVMSWSGRRVVPGQSVSVTCEAGGFFPKDITVKWLKDGAPITAQQPQITPWPTKSSFNMSSTVTVTLQEDDVRSRLTCEIEHPTLPAPVTGTYQLSEALRVPPRVSVAPDAPSPVKVNKTVNFTCHVKGFYPGDVAVTWLENGTEMKVENIPQPEENQRGLFDLSSLVEVKATEEKNGSEFTCRVVHDAQEPISKTAALWIAAPAR
;
A
#
# COMPACT_ATOMS: atom_id res chain seq x y z
N GLY A 1 -58.93 -13.33 -17.28
CA GLY A 1 -59.46 -12.68 -16.06
C GLY A 1 -59.14 -11.21 -16.11
N GLN A 2 -60.11 -10.34 -15.90
CA GLN A 2 -59.84 -8.94 -15.59
C GLN A 2 -59.28 -8.89 -14.16
N GLY A 3 -58.09 -8.33 -13.96
CA GLY A 3 -57.55 -8.04 -12.61
C GLY A 3 -56.19 -8.64 -12.25
N PHE A 4 -55.52 -9.41 -13.12
CA PHE A 4 -54.15 -9.87 -12.82
C PHE A 4 -53.16 -8.70 -12.78
N GLN A 5 -52.38 -8.61 -11.71
CA GLN A 5 -51.32 -7.62 -11.54
C GLN A 5 -50.03 -8.29 -11.06
N LEU A 6 -48.94 -7.92 -11.71
CA LEU A 6 -47.58 -8.32 -11.38
C LEU A 6 -46.85 -7.16 -10.70
N HIS A 7 -46.59 -7.30 -9.40
CA HIS A 7 -46.00 -6.26 -8.56
C HIS A 7 -44.51 -6.51 -8.38
N GLN A 8 -43.70 -5.56 -8.84
CA GLN A 8 -42.26 -5.53 -8.65
C GLN A 8 -41.90 -4.16 -8.07
N PRO A 9 -41.93 -4.02 -6.73
CA PRO A 9 -41.92 -2.71 -6.07
C PRO A 9 -40.55 -2.03 -6.02
N GLN A 10 -39.47 -2.79 -6.23
CA GLN A 10 -38.11 -2.27 -6.16
C GLN A 10 -37.69 -1.68 -7.52
N ASP A 11 -37.56 -0.36 -7.60
CA ASP A 11 -37.01 0.27 -8.80
C ASP A 11 -35.50 0.07 -8.91
N LYS A 12 -34.77 0.22 -7.79
CA LYS A 12 -33.31 0.06 -7.71
C LYS A 12 -32.90 -0.69 -6.44
N VAL A 13 -31.87 -1.53 -6.55
CA VAL A 13 -31.27 -2.24 -5.41
C VAL A 13 -29.76 -2.19 -5.52
N SER A 14 -29.09 -1.78 -4.44
CA SER A 14 -27.63 -1.87 -4.33
C SER A 14 -27.24 -2.91 -3.29
N VAL A 15 -26.21 -3.72 -3.60
CA VAL A 15 -25.76 -4.82 -2.77
C VAL A 15 -24.24 -4.96 -2.83
N ALA A 16 -23.62 -5.25 -1.69
CA ALA A 16 -22.18 -5.51 -1.65
C ALA A 16 -21.84 -6.87 -2.26
N ALA A 17 -20.73 -6.96 -2.99
CA ALA A 17 -20.24 -8.21 -3.54
C ALA A 17 -20.06 -9.29 -2.44
N GLY A 18 -20.38 -10.53 -2.76
CA GLY A 18 -20.40 -11.67 -1.84
C GLY A 18 -21.64 -11.74 -0.94
N ARG A 19 -22.53 -10.74 -0.95
CA ARG A 19 -23.78 -10.78 -0.18
C ARG A 19 -24.91 -11.44 -0.96
N THR A 20 -26.06 -11.53 -0.31
CA THR A 20 -27.28 -12.08 -0.92
C THR A 20 -28.16 -10.92 -1.40
N LEU A 21 -28.49 -10.91 -2.69
CA LEU A 21 -29.47 -10.01 -3.29
C LEU A 21 -30.88 -10.57 -3.10
N SER A 22 -31.85 -9.73 -2.73
CA SER A 22 -33.27 -10.10 -2.66
C SER A 22 -34.07 -9.26 -3.65
N LEU A 23 -34.77 -9.93 -4.56
CA LEU A 23 -35.64 -9.33 -5.56
C LEU A 23 -37.09 -9.72 -5.29
N THR A 24 -37.96 -8.72 -5.20
CA THR A 24 -39.35 -8.88 -4.78
C THR A 24 -40.27 -8.95 -5.99
N CYS A 25 -41.09 -9.99 -6.05
CA CYS A 25 -42.15 -10.09 -7.04
C CYS A 25 -43.37 -10.76 -6.42
N THR A 26 -44.53 -10.12 -6.50
CA THR A 26 -45.79 -10.70 -6.02
C THR A 26 -46.86 -10.56 -7.09
N VAL A 27 -47.75 -11.54 -7.19
CA VAL A 27 -48.89 -11.52 -8.10
C VAL A 27 -50.20 -11.39 -7.32
N SER A 28 -51.18 -10.77 -7.95
CA SER A 28 -52.54 -10.67 -7.42
C SER A 28 -53.55 -10.80 -8.57
N GLY A 29 -54.74 -11.30 -8.26
CA GLY A 29 -55.82 -11.54 -9.23
C GLY A 29 -55.65 -12.80 -10.08
N ASP A 30 -56.72 -13.15 -10.81
CA ASP A 30 -56.78 -14.38 -11.62
C ASP A 30 -56.22 -14.16 -13.04
N GLY A 31 -54.96 -14.55 -13.23
CA GLY A 31 -54.26 -14.52 -14.51
C GLY A 31 -54.42 -15.81 -15.34
N PRO A 32 -53.95 -15.82 -16.60
CA PRO A 32 -53.91 -17.05 -17.39
C PRO A 32 -52.98 -18.09 -16.73
N PRO A 33 -53.26 -19.40 -16.89
CA PRO A 33 -52.34 -20.45 -16.44
C PRO A 33 -50.95 -20.31 -17.07
N GLY A 34 -49.91 -20.46 -16.25
CA GLY A 34 -48.52 -20.43 -16.70
C GLY A 34 -47.53 -20.15 -15.55
N PRO A 35 -46.23 -20.32 -15.79
CA PRO A 35 -45.21 -20.10 -14.77
C PRO A 35 -44.89 -18.61 -14.56
N VAL A 36 -44.23 -18.32 -13.44
CA VAL A 36 -43.58 -17.02 -13.19
C VAL A 36 -42.08 -17.27 -13.02
N GLY A 37 -41.28 -16.46 -13.71
CA GLY A 37 -39.83 -16.52 -13.68
C GLY A 37 -39.18 -15.15 -13.60
N TRP A 38 -37.85 -15.15 -13.48
CA TRP A 38 -37.02 -13.95 -13.50
C TRP A 38 -36.07 -13.97 -14.69
N LEU A 39 -36.03 -12.86 -15.42
CA LEU A 39 -35.08 -12.62 -16.50
C LEU A 39 -34.16 -11.45 -16.14
N LYS A 40 -32.89 -11.54 -16.52
CA LYS A 40 -31.93 -10.43 -16.50
C LYS A 40 -31.79 -9.89 -17.92
N GLY A 41 -31.92 -8.58 -18.08
CA GLY A 41 -31.96 -7.93 -19.39
C GLY A 41 -33.25 -8.22 -20.16
N TRP A 42 -33.31 -7.78 -21.42
CA TRP A 42 -34.47 -7.95 -22.29
C TRP A 42 -34.05 -8.16 -23.75
N GLY A 43 -34.94 -8.71 -24.57
CA GLY A 43 -34.70 -8.97 -25.98
C GLY A 43 -33.78 -10.17 -26.21
N SER A 44 -33.01 -10.16 -27.30
CA SER A 44 -32.14 -11.28 -27.71
C SER A 44 -31.01 -11.62 -26.71
N GLY A 45 -30.70 -10.71 -25.79
CA GLY A 45 -29.69 -10.91 -24.75
C GLY A 45 -30.25 -11.25 -23.37
N SER A 46 -31.55 -11.56 -23.22
CA SER A 46 -32.14 -11.89 -21.92
C SER A 46 -31.62 -13.21 -21.38
N GLN A 47 -31.27 -13.24 -20.10
CA GLN A 47 -30.79 -14.44 -19.41
C GLN A 47 -31.80 -14.89 -18.36
N THR A 48 -32.13 -16.18 -18.34
CA THR A 48 -32.99 -16.74 -17.29
C THR A 48 -32.22 -16.80 -15.97
N VAL A 49 -32.75 -16.10 -14.97
CA VAL A 49 -32.19 -16.04 -13.60
C VAL A 49 -32.88 -17.06 -12.71
N TYR A 50 -34.17 -17.28 -12.93
CA TYR A 50 -34.97 -18.26 -12.21
C TYR A 50 -36.18 -18.66 -13.04
N ASP A 51 -36.45 -19.96 -13.07
CA ASP A 51 -37.73 -20.54 -13.47
C ASP A 51 -38.10 -21.69 -12.51
N GLN A 52 -39.28 -22.29 -12.70
CA GLN A 52 -39.83 -23.28 -11.76
C GLN A 52 -39.29 -24.70 -12.00
N THR A 53 -38.68 -24.97 -13.15
CA THR A 53 -38.31 -26.33 -13.60
C THR A 53 -36.80 -26.56 -13.64
N GLY A 54 -36.04 -25.49 -13.79
CA GLY A 54 -34.59 -25.46 -13.89
C GLY A 54 -33.88 -25.48 -12.55
N SER A 55 -32.58 -25.74 -12.62
CA SER A 55 -31.69 -25.78 -11.46
C SER A 55 -30.78 -24.55 -11.44
N PHE A 56 -30.92 -23.73 -10.40
CA PHE A 56 -30.19 -22.47 -10.24
C PHE A 56 -29.45 -22.48 -8.89
N PRO A 57 -28.19 -22.93 -8.82
CA PRO A 57 -27.51 -23.22 -7.55
C PRO A 57 -27.43 -22.02 -6.59
N ARG A 58 -27.32 -20.81 -7.14
CA ARG A 58 -27.19 -19.55 -6.38
C ARG A 58 -28.55 -18.94 -6.02
N VAL A 59 -29.65 -19.41 -6.61
CA VAL A 59 -30.97 -18.75 -6.53
C VAL A 59 -31.94 -19.60 -5.73
N THR A 60 -32.70 -18.96 -4.85
CA THR A 60 -33.72 -19.61 -4.01
C THR A 60 -34.96 -18.73 -3.89
N ARG A 61 -36.12 -19.34 -3.67
CA ARG A 61 -37.37 -18.61 -3.43
C ARG A 61 -37.38 -18.06 -2.00
N VAL A 62 -37.84 -16.82 -1.82
CA VAL A 62 -37.99 -16.22 -0.47
C VAL A 62 -39.03 -17.00 0.32
N VAL A 63 -40.16 -17.31 -0.32
CA VAL A 63 -41.21 -18.19 0.21
C VAL A 63 -41.29 -19.41 -0.70
N ALA A 64 -40.87 -20.56 -0.17
CA ALA A 64 -40.92 -21.82 -0.90
C ALA A 64 -42.35 -22.15 -1.30
N GLU A 65 -42.54 -22.65 -2.52
CA GLU A 65 -43.84 -23.15 -3.05
C GLU A 65 -45.00 -22.15 -3.01
N SER A 66 -44.73 -20.85 -2.80
CA SER A 66 -45.78 -19.83 -2.85
C SER A 66 -46.29 -19.60 -4.27
N ASN A 67 -47.61 -19.55 -4.40
CA ASN A 67 -48.32 -19.24 -5.65
C ASN A 67 -48.57 -17.74 -5.86
N THR A 68 -48.28 -16.90 -4.85
CA THR A 68 -48.56 -15.46 -4.89
C THR A 68 -47.31 -14.60 -4.74
N ASP A 69 -46.28 -15.09 -4.04
CA ASP A 69 -45.02 -14.38 -3.86
C ASP A 69 -43.94 -15.11 -4.63
N PHE A 70 -43.47 -14.54 -5.74
CA PHE A 70 -42.41 -15.01 -6.65
C PHE A 70 -41.02 -14.38 -6.39
N SER A 71 -40.81 -13.82 -5.20
CA SER A 71 -39.55 -13.22 -4.79
C SER A 71 -38.40 -14.24 -4.71
N ILE A 72 -37.19 -13.81 -5.07
CA ILE A 72 -35.99 -14.65 -5.12
C ILE A 72 -34.83 -14.04 -4.33
N ARG A 73 -33.93 -14.91 -3.86
CA ARG A 73 -32.63 -14.57 -3.27
C ARG A 73 -31.51 -15.14 -4.13
N ILE A 74 -30.56 -14.29 -4.51
CA ILE A 74 -29.35 -14.67 -5.26
C ILE A 74 -28.15 -14.55 -4.32
N ARG A 75 -27.45 -15.66 -4.05
CA ARG A 75 -26.30 -15.74 -3.12
C ARG A 75 -24.97 -15.45 -3.83
N ASP A 76 -24.00 -14.96 -3.05
CA ASP A 76 -22.63 -14.64 -3.47
C ASP A 76 -22.62 -13.78 -4.74
N VAL A 77 -23.31 -12.63 -4.70
CA VAL A 77 -23.41 -11.75 -5.88
C VAL A 77 -22.06 -11.13 -6.24
N GLY A 78 -21.75 -11.09 -7.53
CA GLY A 78 -20.56 -10.44 -8.08
C GLY A 78 -20.92 -9.26 -8.98
N PRO A 79 -19.95 -8.41 -9.36
CA PRO A 79 -20.15 -7.32 -10.32
C PRO A 79 -20.88 -7.73 -11.59
N GLU A 80 -20.67 -8.96 -12.07
CA GLU A 80 -21.34 -9.55 -13.21
C GLU A 80 -22.85 -9.70 -13.05
N ASP A 81 -23.38 -9.70 -11.82
CA ASP A 81 -24.81 -9.74 -11.54
C ASP A 81 -25.47 -8.36 -11.66
N SER A 82 -24.71 -7.28 -11.89
CA SER A 82 -25.30 -5.96 -12.13
C SER A 82 -26.12 -5.94 -13.42
N GLY A 83 -27.26 -5.23 -13.42
CA GLY A 83 -28.17 -5.12 -14.56
C GLY A 83 -29.63 -5.04 -14.13
N THR A 84 -30.54 -4.96 -15.11
CA THR A 84 -31.99 -4.88 -14.82
C THR A 84 -32.62 -6.26 -14.80
N TYR A 85 -33.32 -6.58 -13.72
CA TYR A 85 -34.03 -7.83 -13.52
C TYR A 85 -35.54 -7.62 -13.68
N TYR A 86 -36.21 -8.53 -14.37
CA TYR A 86 -37.64 -8.47 -14.63
C TYR A 86 -38.31 -9.74 -14.11
N CYS A 87 -39.33 -9.57 -13.29
CA CYS A 87 -40.28 -10.63 -13.02
C CYS A 87 -41.22 -10.77 -14.23
N VAL A 88 -41.47 -12.00 -14.67
CA VAL A 88 -42.22 -12.28 -15.89
C VAL A 88 -43.26 -13.36 -15.62
N ARG A 89 -44.51 -13.06 -15.96
CA ARG A 89 -45.60 -14.04 -16.05
C ARG A 89 -45.66 -14.56 -17.48
N PHE A 90 -45.61 -15.87 -17.63
CA PHE A 90 -45.82 -16.55 -18.91
C PHE A 90 -47.24 -17.09 -19.00
N ARG A 91 -47.73 -17.26 -20.23
CA ARG A 91 -48.93 -18.03 -20.56
C ARG A 91 -48.52 -19.21 -21.42
N LYS A 92 -49.14 -20.36 -21.22
CA LYS A 92 -48.94 -21.50 -22.11
C LYS A 92 -49.59 -21.23 -23.47
N SER A 93 -48.82 -21.37 -24.55
CA SER A 93 -49.32 -21.30 -25.92
C SER A 93 -49.80 -22.67 -26.42
N VAL A 94 -50.54 -22.69 -27.53
CA VAL A 94 -51.10 -23.91 -28.14
C VAL A 94 -50.00 -24.85 -28.62
N ASP A 95 -48.84 -24.31 -28.98
CA ASP A 95 -47.65 -25.05 -29.43
C ASP A 95 -46.71 -25.47 -28.26
N ASP A 96 -47.20 -25.40 -27.01
CA ASP A 96 -46.46 -25.72 -25.76
C ASP A 96 -45.18 -24.86 -25.54
N VAL A 97 -45.09 -23.72 -26.23
CA VAL A 97 -44.07 -22.70 -26.00
C VAL A 97 -44.63 -21.64 -25.06
N ASP A 98 -43.93 -21.38 -23.96
CA ASP A 98 -44.32 -20.34 -23.01
C ASP A 98 -44.13 -18.95 -23.62
N GLU A 99 -45.22 -18.19 -23.71
CA GLU A 99 -45.22 -16.80 -24.19
C GLU A 99 -45.28 -15.82 -23.03
N VAL A 100 -44.57 -14.69 -23.14
CA VAL A 100 -44.65 -13.62 -22.14
C VAL A 100 -46.06 -13.02 -22.13
N PHE A 101 -46.75 -13.15 -20.99
CA PHE A 101 -48.06 -12.54 -20.76
C PHE A 101 -47.94 -11.14 -20.17
N GLN A 102 -47.14 -10.99 -19.11
CA GLN A 102 -46.92 -9.69 -18.46
C GLN A 102 -45.52 -9.65 -17.84
N ARG A 103 -44.93 -8.45 -17.82
CA ARG A 103 -43.64 -8.16 -17.21
C ARG A 103 -43.77 -7.10 -16.14
N GLY A 104 -42.98 -7.23 -15.07
CA GLY A 104 -42.80 -6.19 -14.07
C GLY A 104 -42.11 -4.95 -14.63
N ARG A 105 -42.00 -3.89 -13.81
CA ARG A 105 -41.35 -2.64 -14.21
C ARG A 105 -39.84 -2.76 -14.41
N GLY A 106 -39.23 -3.77 -13.79
CA GLY A 106 -37.78 -3.95 -13.78
C GLY A 106 -37.15 -3.37 -12.52
N THR A 107 -36.12 -4.05 -12.01
CA THR A 107 -35.33 -3.65 -10.85
C THR A 107 -33.90 -3.50 -11.31
N GLU A 108 -33.35 -2.29 -11.25
CA GLU A 108 -31.95 -2.04 -11.55
C GLU A 108 -31.08 -2.48 -10.37
N VAL A 109 -30.25 -3.50 -10.59
CA VAL A 109 -29.33 -4.04 -9.59
C VAL A 109 -27.95 -3.49 -9.83
N SER A 110 -27.37 -2.87 -8.79
CA SER A 110 -25.99 -2.40 -8.77
C SER A 110 -25.21 -3.15 -7.69
N VAL A 111 -24.24 -3.96 -8.10
CA VAL A 111 -23.32 -4.61 -7.17
C VAL A 111 -22.12 -3.70 -6.93
N GLN A 112 -21.67 -3.62 -5.68
CA GLN A 112 -20.57 -2.76 -5.25
C GLN A 112 -19.51 -3.55 -4.52
N ALA A 113 -18.23 -3.28 -4.79
CA ALA A 113 -17.10 -3.90 -4.10
C ALA A 113 -16.12 -2.83 -3.61
N LYS A 114 -15.67 -2.97 -2.36
CA LYS A 114 -14.69 -2.05 -1.76
C LYS A 114 -13.28 -2.45 -2.17
N PRO A 115 -12.37 -1.49 -2.40
CA PRO A 115 -10.96 -1.82 -2.61
C PRO A 115 -10.38 -2.48 -1.36
N THR A 116 -9.40 -3.35 -1.56
CA THR A 116 -8.53 -3.83 -0.49
C THR A 116 -7.75 -2.67 0.12
N PRO A 117 -7.27 -2.80 1.36
CA PRO A 117 -6.32 -1.86 1.91
C PRO A 117 -5.12 -1.68 0.96
N PRO A 118 -4.66 -0.43 0.72
CA PRO A 118 -3.53 -0.16 -0.16
C PRO A 118 -2.24 -0.77 0.39
N VAL A 119 -1.49 -1.43 -0.49
CA VAL A 119 -0.17 -1.98 -0.20
C VAL A 119 0.87 -1.08 -0.84
N MET A 120 1.82 -0.61 -0.03
CA MET A 120 2.94 0.22 -0.47
C MET A 120 4.17 -0.64 -0.71
N SER A 121 4.86 -0.45 -1.82
CA SER A 121 6.03 -1.25 -2.17
C SER A 121 7.14 -0.44 -2.85
N TRP A 122 8.38 -0.82 -2.55
CA TRP A 122 9.61 -0.38 -3.20
C TRP A 122 10.63 -1.53 -3.13
N SER A 123 11.25 -1.86 -4.26
CA SER A 123 12.18 -3.00 -4.37
C SER A 123 13.64 -2.61 -4.59
N GLY A 124 13.96 -1.31 -4.54
CA GLY A 124 15.31 -0.81 -4.70
C GLY A 124 16.15 -0.87 -3.42
N ARG A 125 17.46 -0.66 -3.58
CA ARG A 125 18.36 -0.43 -2.44
C ARG A 125 18.21 0.99 -1.92
N ARG A 126 18.70 1.25 -0.71
CA ARG A 126 18.77 2.60 -0.16
C ARG A 126 19.59 3.51 -1.06
N VAL A 127 19.14 4.74 -1.23
CA VAL A 127 19.75 5.77 -2.07
C VAL A 127 20.24 6.95 -1.24
N VAL A 128 21.21 7.70 -1.76
CA VAL A 128 21.74 8.90 -1.11
C VAL A 128 20.88 10.13 -1.42
N PRO A 129 20.96 11.21 -0.60
CA PRO A 129 20.28 12.46 -0.90
C PRO A 129 20.59 12.97 -2.32
N GLY A 130 19.57 13.48 -3.00
CA GLY A 130 19.62 13.92 -4.40
C GLY A 130 19.22 12.85 -5.41
N GLN A 131 19.08 11.58 -5.01
CA GLN A 131 18.59 10.50 -5.87
C GLN A 131 17.07 10.30 -5.75
N SER A 132 16.45 9.77 -6.80
CA SER A 132 15.01 9.52 -6.83
C SER A 132 14.65 8.06 -6.57
N VAL A 133 13.51 7.85 -5.90
CA VAL A 133 12.91 6.53 -5.66
C VAL A 133 11.47 6.52 -6.18
N SER A 134 11.00 5.35 -6.60
CA SER A 134 9.66 5.18 -7.17
C SER A 134 8.83 4.23 -6.33
N VAL A 135 7.95 4.76 -5.49
CA VAL A 135 7.12 3.96 -4.58
C VAL A 135 5.79 3.66 -5.27
N THR A 136 5.37 2.39 -5.22
CA THR A 136 4.12 1.92 -5.82
C THR A 136 3.07 1.66 -4.74
N CYS A 137 1.81 2.00 -5.04
CA CYS A 137 0.63 1.76 -4.24
C CYS A 137 -0.33 0.88 -5.03
N GLU A 138 -0.71 -0.26 -4.47
CA GLU A 138 -1.60 -1.23 -5.13
C GLU A 138 -2.83 -1.52 -4.27
N ALA A 139 -4.00 -1.60 -4.90
CA ALA A 139 -5.25 -2.02 -4.29
C ALA A 139 -6.13 -2.74 -5.31
N GLY A 140 -7.03 -3.61 -4.85
CA GLY A 140 -7.78 -4.47 -5.75
C GLY A 140 -9.17 -4.86 -5.28
N GLY A 141 -9.87 -5.62 -6.12
CA GLY A 141 -11.19 -6.18 -5.83
C GLY A 141 -12.31 -5.15 -5.74
N PHE A 142 -12.13 -3.94 -6.29
CA PHE A 142 -13.14 -2.88 -6.23
C PHE A 142 -14.05 -2.86 -7.45
N PHE A 143 -15.25 -2.32 -7.26
CA PHE A 143 -16.24 -2.06 -8.29
C PHE A 143 -17.21 -0.98 -7.79
N PRO A 144 -17.57 0.05 -8.57
CA PRO A 144 -17.32 0.27 -10.00
C PRO A 144 -15.86 0.61 -10.36
N LYS A 145 -15.57 0.84 -11.65
CA LYS A 145 -14.21 1.15 -12.13
C LYS A 145 -13.67 2.49 -11.62
N ASP A 146 -14.54 3.44 -11.35
CA ASP A 146 -14.15 4.81 -11.01
C ASP A 146 -13.49 4.86 -9.62
N ILE A 147 -12.21 5.21 -9.61
CA ILE A 147 -11.37 5.28 -8.41
C ILE A 147 -10.41 6.47 -8.56
N THR A 148 -10.17 7.18 -7.45
CA THR A 148 -9.25 8.34 -7.42
C THR A 148 -8.12 8.06 -6.45
N VAL A 149 -6.91 8.47 -6.83
CA VAL A 149 -5.70 8.31 -6.02
C VAL A 149 -5.03 9.65 -5.84
N LYS A 150 -4.73 10.01 -4.60
CA LYS A 150 -3.95 11.19 -4.24
C LYS A 150 -2.68 10.74 -3.54
N TRP A 151 -1.58 11.37 -3.90
CA TRP A 151 -0.30 11.17 -3.22
C TRP A 151 0.02 12.37 -2.36
N LEU A 152 0.46 12.10 -1.14
CA LEU A 152 0.87 13.11 -0.17
C LEU A 152 2.29 12.81 0.32
N LYS A 153 3.12 13.83 0.46
CA LYS A 153 4.36 13.79 1.25
C LYS A 153 4.15 14.65 2.49
N ASP A 154 4.18 14.03 3.66
CA ASP A 154 3.96 14.70 4.95
C ASP A 154 2.66 15.52 5.01
N GLY A 155 1.62 15.01 4.35
CA GLY A 155 0.30 15.65 4.25
C GLY A 155 0.14 16.66 3.11
N ALA A 156 1.23 17.06 2.44
CA ALA A 156 1.17 17.95 1.29
C ALA A 156 1.01 17.17 -0.03
N PRO A 157 0.10 17.58 -0.94
CA PRO A 157 -0.13 16.88 -2.20
C PRO A 157 1.07 16.95 -3.13
N ILE A 158 1.37 15.82 -3.78
CA ILE A 158 2.44 15.68 -4.77
C ILE A 158 1.89 15.10 -6.09
N THR A 159 2.50 15.49 -7.20
CA THR A 159 2.12 15.00 -8.52
C THR A 159 2.61 13.58 -8.74
N ALA A 160 1.70 12.69 -9.14
CA ALA A 160 2.00 11.31 -9.48
C ALA A 160 1.42 10.94 -10.85
N GLN A 161 1.81 9.78 -11.36
CA GLN A 161 1.23 9.23 -12.58
C GLN A 161 -0.21 8.80 -12.32
N GLN A 162 -1.05 8.88 -13.37
CA GLN A 162 -2.41 8.36 -13.28
C GLN A 162 -2.40 6.86 -12.93
N PRO A 163 -3.31 6.40 -12.05
CA PRO A 163 -3.37 5.01 -11.67
C PRO A 163 -3.68 4.13 -12.89
N GLN A 164 -2.94 3.05 -13.03
CA GLN A 164 -3.23 2.01 -14.01
C GLN A 164 -4.31 1.11 -13.45
N ILE A 165 -5.42 0.96 -14.19
CA ILE A 165 -6.56 0.14 -13.78
C ILE A 165 -6.63 -1.09 -14.68
N THR A 166 -6.60 -2.28 -14.08
CA THR A 166 -6.65 -3.57 -14.81
C THR A 166 -7.84 -4.42 -14.34
N PRO A 167 -8.37 -5.33 -15.18
CA PRO A 167 -9.36 -6.31 -14.74
C PRO A 167 -8.79 -7.24 -13.68
N TRP A 168 -9.51 -7.46 -12.59
CA TRP A 168 -9.15 -8.43 -11.57
C TRP A 168 -9.60 -9.83 -12.00
N PRO A 169 -8.75 -10.88 -11.95
CA PRO A 169 -9.04 -12.19 -12.55
C PRO A 169 -10.26 -12.92 -11.98
N THR A 170 -10.64 -12.58 -10.74
CA THR A 170 -11.76 -13.20 -10.02
C THR A 170 -12.93 -12.20 -9.91
N LYS A 171 -14.08 -12.55 -10.49
CA LYS A 171 -15.38 -11.87 -10.31
C LYS A 171 -15.51 -10.45 -10.88
N SER A 172 -15.22 -10.23 -12.17
CA SER A 172 -15.56 -8.99 -12.91
C SER A 172 -15.27 -7.66 -12.17
N SER A 173 -14.22 -7.64 -11.36
CA SER A 173 -13.83 -6.50 -10.52
C SER A 173 -12.56 -5.86 -11.06
N PHE A 174 -12.08 -4.79 -10.42
CA PHE A 174 -10.92 -4.03 -10.89
C PHE A 174 -9.77 -4.02 -9.89
N ASN A 175 -8.61 -3.77 -10.47
CA ASN A 175 -7.32 -3.62 -9.84
C ASN A 175 -6.76 -2.25 -10.14
N MET A 176 -5.97 -1.69 -9.22
CA MET A 176 -5.27 -0.44 -9.45
C MET A 176 -3.83 -0.52 -8.97
N SER A 177 -2.96 0.17 -9.71
CA SER A 177 -1.57 0.41 -9.34
C SER A 177 -1.21 1.85 -9.67
N SER A 178 -0.65 2.58 -8.72
CA SER A 178 -0.18 3.96 -8.90
C SER A 178 1.24 4.08 -8.38
N THR A 179 2.09 4.81 -9.10
CA THR A 179 3.51 4.99 -8.72
C THR A 179 3.83 6.48 -8.64
N VAL A 180 4.52 6.87 -7.58
CA VAL A 180 5.07 8.22 -7.42
C VAL A 180 6.59 8.16 -7.35
N THR A 181 7.24 9.10 -8.04
CA THR A 181 8.69 9.26 -8.00
C THR A 181 9.02 10.51 -7.21
N VAL A 182 9.86 10.36 -6.18
CA VAL A 182 10.31 11.47 -5.32
C VAL A 182 11.82 11.49 -5.21
N THR A 183 12.42 12.67 -5.25
CA THR A 183 13.86 12.87 -4.98
C THR A 183 14.06 13.03 -3.49
N LEU A 184 14.86 12.15 -2.90
CA LEU A 184 15.09 12.14 -1.46
C LEU A 184 16.10 13.21 -1.05
N GLN A 185 15.88 13.80 0.12
CA GLN A 185 16.77 14.77 0.76
C GLN A 185 17.23 14.27 2.14
N GLU A 186 18.21 14.94 2.75
CA GLU A 186 18.74 14.57 4.08
C GLU A 186 17.66 14.66 5.17
N ASP A 187 16.71 15.59 5.05
CA ASP A 187 15.60 15.81 5.97
C ASP A 187 14.44 14.80 5.82
N ASP A 188 14.46 13.98 4.76
CA ASP A 188 13.41 12.98 4.50
C ASP A 188 13.47 11.75 5.42
N VAL A 189 14.42 11.70 6.37
CA VAL A 189 14.55 10.59 7.33
C VAL A 189 13.29 10.36 8.14
N ARG A 190 12.50 11.41 8.42
CA ARG A 190 11.22 11.30 9.14
C ARG A 190 10.00 11.53 8.24
N SER A 191 10.24 11.70 6.95
CA SER A 191 9.18 11.93 5.98
C SER A 191 8.50 10.63 5.57
N ARG A 192 7.21 10.75 5.28
CA ARG A 192 6.39 9.64 4.80
C ARG A 192 5.65 10.00 3.54
N LEU A 193 5.50 9.01 2.68
CA LEU A 193 4.55 9.05 1.57
C LEU A 193 3.23 8.45 2.04
N THR A 194 2.13 9.05 1.61
CA THR A 194 0.78 8.54 1.80
C THR A 194 0.07 8.45 0.46
N CYS A 195 -0.41 7.26 0.14
CA CYS A 195 -1.33 6.99 -0.97
C CYS A 195 -2.75 7.00 -0.41
N GLU A 196 -3.58 7.95 -0.85
CA GLU A 196 -4.97 8.10 -0.43
C GLU A 196 -5.89 7.68 -1.57
N ILE A 197 -6.74 6.68 -1.31
CA ILE A 197 -7.65 6.11 -2.29
C ILE A 197 -9.08 6.50 -1.94
N GLU A 198 -9.74 7.16 -2.90
CA GLU A 198 -11.17 7.48 -2.86
C GLU A 198 -11.93 6.59 -3.83
N HIS A 199 -13.03 6.02 -3.36
CA HIS A 199 -13.88 5.16 -4.17
C HIS A 199 -15.34 5.30 -3.71
N PRO A 200 -16.35 5.25 -4.61
CA PRO A 200 -17.75 5.50 -4.25
C PRO A 200 -18.34 4.59 -3.17
N THR A 201 -17.71 3.42 -2.95
CA THR A 201 -18.15 2.44 -1.93
C THR A 201 -17.52 2.67 -0.56
N LEU A 202 -16.62 3.66 -0.43
CA LEU A 202 -15.96 4.02 0.80
C LEU A 202 -16.61 5.26 1.45
N PRO A 203 -16.87 5.23 2.77
CA PRO A 203 -17.40 6.41 3.48
C PRO A 203 -16.34 7.51 3.68
N ALA A 204 -15.06 7.13 3.64
CA ALA A 204 -13.90 8.00 3.77
C ALA A 204 -12.72 7.39 2.99
N PRO A 205 -11.72 8.19 2.58
CA PRO A 205 -10.58 7.67 1.86
C PRO A 205 -9.80 6.62 2.67
N VAL A 206 -9.29 5.59 2.00
CA VAL A 206 -8.39 4.60 2.63
C VAL A 206 -6.94 4.93 2.27
N THR A 207 -6.04 4.82 3.24
CA THR A 207 -4.66 5.31 3.10
C THR A 207 -3.63 4.22 3.29
N GLY A 208 -2.59 4.22 2.45
CA GLY A 208 -1.37 3.43 2.60
C GLY A 208 -0.18 4.33 2.85
N THR A 209 0.73 3.94 3.74
CA THR A 209 1.88 4.78 4.13
C THR A 209 3.20 4.07 3.90
N TYR A 210 4.22 4.80 3.44
CA TYR A 210 5.58 4.31 3.26
C TYR A 210 6.57 5.29 3.90
N GLN A 211 7.45 4.79 4.78
CA GLN A 211 8.47 5.62 5.43
C GLN A 211 9.66 5.81 4.48
N LEU A 212 9.99 7.06 4.13
CA LEU A 212 11.14 7.34 3.25
C LEU A 212 12.47 6.92 3.90
N SER A 213 12.49 6.82 5.22
CA SER A 213 13.55 6.21 6.01
C SER A 213 13.89 4.77 5.62
N GLU A 214 13.04 4.04 4.91
CA GLU A 214 13.36 2.69 4.42
C GLU A 214 14.19 2.72 3.14
N ALA A 215 14.04 3.77 2.33
CA ALA A 215 14.74 3.96 1.07
C ALA A 215 15.92 4.94 1.15
N LEU A 216 16.04 5.71 2.22
CA LEU A 216 17.11 6.71 2.38
C LEU A 216 18.35 6.14 3.09
N ARG A 217 19.52 6.59 2.65
CA ARG A 217 20.81 6.47 3.33
C ARG A 217 21.53 7.81 3.31
N VAL A 218 21.92 8.31 4.47
CA VAL A 218 22.75 9.52 4.59
C VAL A 218 24.17 9.11 5.01
N PRO A 219 25.19 9.29 4.16
CA PRO A 219 26.58 8.94 4.49
C PRO A 219 27.14 9.83 5.61
N PRO A 220 28.00 9.29 6.50
CA PRO A 220 28.58 10.06 7.60
C PRO A 220 29.63 11.07 7.13
N ARG A 221 29.70 12.19 7.86
CA ARG A 221 30.83 13.12 7.81
C ARG A 221 31.84 12.72 8.88
N VAL A 222 33.01 12.25 8.45
CA VAL A 222 34.06 11.75 9.36
C VAL A 222 35.17 12.79 9.50
N SER A 223 35.65 13.00 10.71
CA SER A 223 36.84 13.79 11.03
C SER A 223 37.57 13.23 12.24
N VAL A 224 38.90 13.30 12.23
CA VAL A 224 39.75 12.91 13.36
C VAL A 224 40.54 14.12 13.83
N ALA A 225 40.55 14.37 15.14
CA ALA A 225 41.31 15.46 15.74
C ALA A 225 41.90 15.05 17.08
N PRO A 226 43.15 15.48 17.40
CA PRO A 226 43.69 15.40 18.74
C PRO A 226 43.12 16.50 19.65
N ASP A 227 43.01 16.23 20.94
CA ASP A 227 42.61 17.22 21.96
C ASP A 227 43.74 18.16 22.40
N ALA A 228 44.99 17.85 22.02
CA ALA A 228 46.18 18.64 22.32
C ALA A 228 46.71 19.38 21.07
N PRO A 229 47.26 20.61 21.23
CA PRO A 229 47.91 21.31 20.14
C PRO A 229 49.18 20.57 19.71
N SER A 230 49.39 20.50 18.40
CA SER A 230 50.61 19.96 17.79
C SER A 230 51.71 21.04 17.78
N PRO A 231 52.98 20.75 18.17
CA PRO A 231 53.50 19.45 18.62
C PRO A 231 53.35 19.22 20.15
N VAL A 232 53.22 17.95 20.54
CA VAL A 232 52.93 17.49 21.90
C VAL A 232 54.21 17.20 22.69
N LYS A 233 54.25 17.49 24.00
CA LYS A 233 55.40 17.15 24.86
C LYS A 233 55.52 15.63 25.08
N VAL A 234 56.75 15.13 25.12
CA VAL A 234 57.07 13.72 25.44
C VAL A 234 56.39 13.28 26.75
N ASN A 235 55.91 12.04 26.79
CA ASN A 235 55.23 11.40 27.91
C ASN A 235 53.88 12.00 28.33
N LYS A 236 53.29 12.88 27.50
CA LYS A 236 51.90 13.31 27.68
C LYS A 236 50.93 12.33 26.98
N THR A 237 49.77 12.14 27.58
CA THR A 237 48.65 11.43 26.95
C THR A 237 47.86 12.42 26.11
N VAL A 238 47.48 12.00 24.91
CA VAL A 238 46.67 12.76 23.93
C VAL A 238 45.50 11.89 23.53
N ASN A 239 44.31 12.49 23.45
CA ASN A 239 43.13 11.80 23.01
C ASN A 239 42.84 12.15 21.56
N PHE A 240 42.80 11.14 20.71
CA PHE A 240 42.32 11.28 19.34
C PHE A 240 40.84 10.97 19.32
N THR A 241 40.03 11.94 18.89
CA THR A 241 38.58 11.79 18.76
C THR A 241 38.21 11.69 17.30
N CYS A 242 37.51 10.62 16.94
CA CYS A 242 36.86 10.44 15.66
C CYS A 242 35.40 10.86 15.79
N HIS A 243 35.05 11.96 15.13
CA HIS A 243 33.67 12.42 15.02
C HIS A 243 33.06 11.87 13.72
N VAL A 244 32.01 11.09 13.87
CA VAL A 244 31.21 10.51 12.79
C VAL A 244 29.83 11.16 12.88
N LYS A 245 29.55 12.13 12.00
CA LYS A 245 28.39 13.00 12.13
C LYS A 245 27.36 12.83 11.01
N GLY A 246 26.08 12.92 11.37
CA GLY A 246 24.95 13.11 10.47
C GLY A 246 24.71 11.95 9.50
N PHE A 247 24.62 10.72 10.00
CA PHE A 247 24.39 9.54 9.17
C PHE A 247 23.06 8.83 9.45
N TYR A 248 22.58 8.07 8.48
CA TYR A 248 21.39 7.23 8.62
C TYR A 248 21.42 6.07 7.61
N PRO A 249 21.06 4.83 7.95
CA PRO A 249 20.57 4.34 9.24
C PRO A 249 21.66 4.33 10.33
N GLY A 250 21.28 4.04 11.57
CA GLY A 250 22.20 4.06 12.73
C GLY A 250 23.22 2.92 12.78
N ASP A 251 23.21 1.98 11.83
CA ASP A 251 24.18 0.89 11.77
C ASP A 251 25.54 1.36 11.22
N VAL A 252 26.54 1.42 12.09
CA VAL A 252 27.89 1.88 11.79
C VAL A 252 28.93 1.05 12.55
N ALA A 253 30.03 0.72 11.88
CA ALA A 253 31.20 0.12 12.48
C ALA A 253 32.39 1.09 12.42
N VAL A 254 33.07 1.27 13.55
CA VAL A 254 34.27 2.12 13.65
C VAL A 254 35.46 1.25 14.02
N THR A 255 36.58 1.43 13.32
CA THR A 255 37.85 0.76 13.61
C THR A 255 38.97 1.79 13.68
N TRP A 256 39.83 1.69 14.68
CA TRP A 256 41.02 2.52 14.80
C TRP A 256 42.25 1.78 14.30
N LEU A 257 43.11 2.50 13.58
CA LEU A 257 44.40 1.98 13.11
C LEU A 257 45.53 2.93 13.51
N GLU A 258 46.64 2.37 13.99
CA GLU A 258 47.92 3.05 14.18
C GLU A 258 48.87 2.59 13.07
N ASN A 259 49.29 3.50 12.20
CA ASN A 259 50.14 3.20 11.04
C ASN A 259 49.62 2.02 10.19
N GLY A 260 48.30 1.93 10.02
CA GLY A 260 47.62 0.86 9.29
C GLY A 260 47.38 -0.44 10.06
N THR A 261 47.85 -0.55 11.30
CA THR A 261 47.61 -1.73 12.16
C THR A 261 46.43 -1.47 13.09
N GLU A 262 45.48 -2.40 13.16
CA GLU A 262 44.28 -2.24 13.99
C GLU A 262 44.62 -2.15 15.49
N MET A 263 44.00 -1.17 16.14
CA MET A 263 44.10 -0.96 17.58
C MET A 263 42.95 -1.67 18.30
N LYS A 264 43.25 -2.24 19.47
CA LYS A 264 42.19 -2.71 20.38
C LYS A 264 41.59 -1.50 21.08
N VAL A 265 40.32 -1.25 20.81
CA VAL A 265 39.55 -0.17 21.45
C VAL A 265 38.41 -0.81 22.24
N GLU A 266 38.39 -0.58 23.54
CA GLU A 266 37.32 -1.04 24.42
C GLU A 266 36.15 -0.04 24.37
N ASN A 267 34.93 -0.56 24.18
CA ASN A 267 33.66 0.19 24.24
C ASN A 267 33.54 1.37 23.24
N ILE A 268 33.29 1.06 21.97
CA ILE A 268 32.80 2.06 21.01
C ILE A 268 31.39 2.49 21.46
N PRO A 269 31.14 3.79 21.67
CA PRO A 269 29.82 4.27 22.08
C PRO A 269 28.73 3.89 21.07
N GLN A 270 27.48 3.78 21.53
CA GLN A 270 26.36 3.64 20.61
C GLN A 270 26.08 4.98 19.91
N PRO A 271 25.67 4.97 18.63
CA PRO A 271 25.23 6.18 17.96
C PRO A 271 24.04 6.84 18.64
N GLU A 272 24.06 8.16 18.75
CA GLU A 272 22.98 8.96 19.34
C GLU A 272 22.18 9.65 18.23
N GLU A 273 20.86 9.58 18.30
CA GLU A 273 19.98 10.26 17.35
C GLU A 273 19.86 11.75 17.71
N ASN A 274 20.08 12.61 16.72
CA ASN A 274 19.94 14.05 16.86
C ASN A 274 18.52 14.53 16.51
N GLN A 275 18.27 15.83 16.70
CA GLN A 275 16.95 16.43 16.46
C GLN A 275 16.44 16.27 15.02
N ARG A 276 17.34 16.07 14.04
CA ARG A 276 17.02 15.89 12.63
C ARG A 276 16.72 14.42 12.26
N GLY A 277 16.83 13.49 13.21
CA GLY A 277 16.65 12.05 12.98
C GLY A 277 17.88 11.34 12.44
N LEU A 278 19.00 12.05 12.32
CA LEU A 278 20.29 11.48 11.94
C LEU A 278 21.05 11.04 13.18
N PHE A 279 21.99 10.13 13.01
CA PHE A 279 22.87 9.65 14.07
C PHE A 279 24.21 10.38 14.06
N ASP A 280 24.73 10.59 15.26
CA ASP A 280 26.07 11.09 15.54
C ASP A 280 26.79 10.10 16.47
N LEU A 281 28.09 9.90 16.26
CA LEU A 281 28.94 9.02 17.04
C LEU A 281 30.30 9.68 17.25
N SER A 282 30.83 9.62 18.47
CA SER A 282 32.21 10.02 18.76
C SER A 282 32.95 8.85 19.41
N SER A 283 34.02 8.39 18.76
CA SER A 283 34.91 7.36 19.30
C SER A 283 36.23 8.00 19.68
N LEU A 284 36.82 7.58 20.80
CA LEU A 284 38.05 8.16 21.34
C LEU A 284 39.08 7.07 21.57
N VAL A 285 40.34 7.37 21.26
CA VAL A 285 41.50 6.56 21.65
C VAL A 285 42.53 7.41 22.37
N GLU A 286 42.99 6.91 23.51
CA GLU A 286 44.05 7.55 24.30
C GLU A 286 45.42 7.04 23.84
N VAL A 287 46.34 7.96 23.57
CA VAL A 287 47.67 7.65 23.07
C VAL A 287 48.72 8.37 23.91
N LYS A 288 49.69 7.62 24.44
CA LYS A 288 50.86 8.21 25.11
C LYS A 288 51.90 8.65 24.08
N ALA A 289 52.30 9.92 24.12
CA ALA A 289 53.29 10.52 23.23
C ALA A 289 54.72 10.10 23.63
N THR A 290 55.14 8.90 23.21
CA THR A 290 56.51 8.41 23.35
C THR A 290 57.33 8.72 22.10
N GLU A 291 58.65 8.83 22.22
CA GLU A 291 59.51 9.24 21.09
C GLU A 291 59.35 8.33 19.86
N GLU A 292 59.05 7.04 20.06
CA GLU A 292 58.83 6.07 18.99
C GLU A 292 57.55 6.32 18.19
N LYS A 293 56.59 7.05 18.76
CA LYS A 293 55.31 7.40 18.13
C LYS A 293 55.34 8.76 17.42
N ASN A 294 56.50 9.42 17.35
CA ASN A 294 56.64 10.67 16.62
C ASN A 294 56.41 10.45 15.12
N GLY A 295 55.41 11.12 14.55
CA GLY A 295 54.98 10.93 13.17
C GLY A 295 53.99 9.77 12.97
N SER A 296 53.57 9.06 14.02
CA SER A 296 52.55 8.01 13.91
C SER A 296 51.21 8.58 13.46
N GLU A 297 50.55 7.86 12.57
CA GLU A 297 49.24 8.18 12.00
C GLU A 297 48.13 7.38 12.68
N PHE A 298 47.16 8.09 13.25
CA PHE A 298 45.96 7.53 13.87
C PHE A 298 44.78 7.68 12.93
N THR A 299 44.32 6.57 12.38
CA THR A 299 43.27 6.51 11.36
C THR A 299 41.98 5.96 11.97
N CYS A 300 40.89 6.71 11.81
CA CYS A 300 39.54 6.23 12.06
C CYS A 300 38.93 5.75 10.75
N ARG A 301 38.61 4.46 10.68
CA ARG A 301 37.96 3.82 9.54
C ARG A 301 36.51 3.51 9.89
N VAL A 302 35.58 4.02 9.09
CA VAL A 302 34.14 3.95 9.35
C VAL A 302 33.47 3.19 8.21
N VAL A 303 32.70 2.15 8.53
CA VAL A 303 31.84 1.42 7.59
C VAL A 303 30.39 1.70 7.97
N HIS A 304 29.62 2.22 7.02
CA HIS A 304 28.23 2.60 7.22
C HIS A 304 27.33 1.89 6.21
N ASP A 305 26.32 1.16 6.69
CA ASP A 305 25.30 0.49 5.86
C ASP A 305 25.87 -0.31 4.67
N ALA A 306 26.90 -1.12 4.96
CA ALA A 306 27.65 -1.95 4.02
C ALA A 306 28.22 -1.20 2.79
N GLN A 307 28.61 0.07 2.97
CA GLN A 307 29.33 0.86 1.98
C GLN A 307 30.84 0.72 2.07
N GLU A 308 31.53 1.26 1.06
CA GLU A 308 32.98 1.39 1.09
C GLU A 308 33.42 2.17 2.33
N PRO A 309 34.51 1.75 3.02
CA PRO A 309 34.95 2.40 4.24
C PRO A 309 35.42 3.84 4.01
N ILE A 310 35.02 4.75 4.90
CA ILE A 310 35.52 6.12 4.96
C ILE A 310 36.65 6.18 6.00
N SER A 311 37.85 6.57 5.57
CA SER A 311 39.01 6.70 6.46
C SER A 311 39.45 8.15 6.60
N LYS A 312 39.71 8.58 7.84
CA LYS A 312 40.31 9.88 8.17
C LYS A 312 41.43 9.69 9.18
N THR A 313 42.47 10.51 9.04
CA THR A 313 43.72 10.32 9.76
C THR A 313 44.19 11.62 10.39
N ALA A 314 44.80 11.52 11.57
CA ALA A 314 45.55 12.60 12.20
C ALA A 314 46.91 12.08 12.66
N ALA A 315 47.94 12.91 12.52
CA ALA A 315 49.30 12.55 12.90
C ALA A 315 49.66 13.10 14.28
N LEU A 316 50.42 12.32 15.05
CA LEU A 316 51.02 12.76 16.31
C LEU A 316 52.42 13.31 16.07
N TRP A 317 52.64 14.59 16.39
CA TRP A 317 53.97 15.21 16.33
C TRP A 317 54.45 15.54 17.73
N ILE A 318 55.72 15.23 18.02
CA ILE A 318 56.31 15.41 19.34
C ILE A 318 57.28 16.59 19.33
N ALA A 319 57.17 17.46 20.33
CA ALA A 319 58.02 18.64 20.47
C ALA A 319 59.45 18.18 20.77
N ALA A 320 60.42 18.79 20.07
CA ALA A 320 61.83 18.55 20.36
C ALA A 320 62.13 18.92 21.83
N PRO A 321 62.98 18.13 22.54
CA PRO A 321 63.36 18.46 23.90
C PRO A 321 63.98 19.87 23.93
N ALA A 322 63.56 20.68 24.90
CA ALA A 322 64.22 21.96 25.16
C ALA A 322 65.68 21.67 25.54
N ARG A 323 66.61 22.18 24.74
CA ARG A 323 68.06 22.10 25.00
C ARG A 323 68.44 22.88 26.23
#